data_AF-A0A8T7MGU8-F1
#
_entry.id   AF-A0A8T7MGU8-F1
#
_cell.length_a   1.000
_cell.length_b   1.000
_cell.length_c   1.000
_cell.angle_alpha   90.00
_cell.angle_beta   90.00
_cell.angle_gamma   90.00
#
_symmetry.space_group_name_H-M   'P 1'
#
loop_
_entity.id
_entity.type
_entity.pdbx_description
1 polymer ?
#
loop_
_entity_poly.entity_id
_entity_poly.type
_entity_poly.pdbx_seq_one_letter_code
_entity_poly.pdbx_strand_id
1 'polypeptide(L)'
;MIQNEHYAKFDVRYTETVGWDVIGPLAEHYFRLKAFGLEELPDPNSSNRPIIFLANHAGRCLPWDAILLDYTISRYWVDHFGMKLEQKPRSLAAIEISENPLMLPYRLSDWWRKVGGMDATARNFQRLLRDGKSVIIFPEGIPGIARDFRERYQLLPFSTSVVRMAARYNAQLVPISIIGSEYFHPYARQTRLTDALAKWLRLPFLPFSPFSCLLPFGPWIFYMALPAKVTISIGKPYELDPQIVAEANWEEATEKLRQECQGQLNVARTAYEKGWQWFGLIRSLLSAPEPWWQLLPFAWPHRFINHARREAPHLFPKTVSPWRFLVPILGWFPLPPKLVEKRMEPLPSVPAELHPVGYAGS
;
A
#
# COMPACT_ATOMS: atom_id res chain seq x y z
N MET A 1 5.68 16.91 -24.24
CA MET A 1 4.82 15.75 -23.91
C MET A 1 5.56 14.85 -22.92
N ILE A 2 5.28 14.98 -21.61
CA ILE A 2 5.77 14.05 -20.57
C ILE A 2 4.54 13.34 -20.01
N GLN A 3 3.94 12.48 -20.83
CA GLN A 3 2.84 11.61 -20.43
C GLN A 3 3.41 10.19 -20.35
N ASN A 4 3.24 9.54 -19.18
CA ASN A 4 2.96 8.10 -19.01
C ASN A 4 3.91 7.19 -18.23
N GLU A 5 5.10 7.57 -17.77
CA GLU A 5 6.01 6.54 -17.21
C GLU A 5 5.45 5.69 -16.06
N HIS A 6 4.71 6.27 -15.10
CA HIS A 6 4.13 5.50 -14.00
C HIS A 6 2.81 4.81 -14.33
N TYR A 7 1.98 5.38 -15.21
CA TYR A 7 0.75 4.72 -15.68
C TYR A 7 1.07 3.54 -16.60
N ALA A 8 2.14 3.64 -17.40
CA ALA A 8 2.55 2.64 -18.37
C ALA A 8 3.06 1.34 -17.73
N LYS A 9 3.46 1.38 -16.45
CA LYS A 9 3.95 0.20 -15.73
C LYS A 9 2.82 -0.63 -15.10
N PHE A 10 1.60 -0.10 -15.02
CA PHE A 10 0.47 -0.83 -14.46
C PHE A 10 0.09 -2.01 -15.37
N ASP A 11 0.18 -3.22 -14.81
CA ASP A 11 -0.03 -4.48 -15.53
C ASP A 11 -1.30 -5.13 -14.98
N VAL A 12 -2.39 -4.99 -15.74
CA VAL A 12 -3.74 -5.42 -15.35
C VAL A 12 -3.77 -6.93 -15.11
N ARG A 13 -3.20 -7.72 -16.03
CA ARG A 13 -3.17 -9.17 -15.94
C ARG A 13 -2.32 -9.63 -14.75
N TYR A 14 -1.16 -9.01 -14.55
CA TYR A 14 -0.32 -9.32 -13.39
C TYR A 14 -1.04 -8.98 -12.08
N THR A 15 -1.72 -7.83 -12.02
CA THR A 15 -2.50 -7.39 -10.85
C THR A 15 -3.63 -8.37 -10.53
N GLU A 16 -4.36 -8.82 -11.55
CA GLU A 16 -5.44 -9.79 -11.41
C GLU A 16 -4.91 -11.12 -10.86
N THR A 17 -3.93 -11.71 -11.54
CA THR A 17 -3.38 -13.02 -11.17
C THR A 17 -2.65 -12.99 -9.84
N VAL A 18 -1.90 -11.93 -9.49
CA VAL A 18 -1.26 -11.83 -8.17
C VAL A 18 -2.31 -11.64 -7.07
N GLY A 19 -3.38 -10.90 -7.37
CA GLY A 19 -4.54 -10.77 -6.50
C GLY A 19 -5.17 -12.12 -6.18
N TRP A 20 -5.44 -12.94 -7.20
CA TRP A 20 -6.12 -14.23 -7.05
C TRP A 20 -5.23 -15.36 -6.56
N ASP A 21 -4.04 -15.51 -7.13
CA ASP A 21 -3.19 -16.68 -6.89
C ASP A 21 -2.27 -16.50 -5.67
N VAL A 22 -2.06 -15.26 -5.23
CA VAL A 22 -1.11 -14.94 -4.15
C VAL A 22 -1.80 -14.24 -2.99
N ILE A 23 -2.36 -13.06 -3.22
CA ILE A 23 -2.91 -12.23 -2.15
C ILE A 23 -4.20 -12.84 -1.60
N GLY A 24 -5.07 -13.38 -2.45
CA GLY A 24 -6.37 -13.92 -2.06
C GLY A 24 -6.30 -15.01 -0.99
N PRO A 25 -5.54 -16.10 -1.20
CA PRO A 25 -5.45 -17.17 -0.20
C PRO A 25 -4.72 -16.72 1.08
N LEU A 26 -3.76 -15.80 0.98
CA LEU A 26 -3.15 -15.18 2.16
C LEU A 26 -4.17 -14.32 2.92
N ALA A 27 -4.94 -13.49 2.22
CA ALA A 27 -5.99 -12.67 2.78
C ALA A 27 -7.03 -13.55 3.50
N GLU A 28 -7.53 -14.58 2.84
CA GLU A 28 -8.62 -15.42 3.34
C GLU A 28 -8.19 -16.34 4.49
N HIS A 29 -7.04 -17.01 4.37
CA HIS A 29 -6.68 -18.08 5.31
C HIS A 29 -5.62 -17.66 6.34
N TYR A 30 -4.61 -16.88 5.92
CA TYR A 30 -3.55 -16.45 6.82
C TYR A 30 -3.95 -15.21 7.63
N PHE A 31 -4.41 -14.16 6.95
CA PHE A 31 -4.87 -12.91 7.55
C PHE A 31 -6.34 -12.96 7.97
N ARG A 32 -7.10 -13.99 7.57
CA ARG A 32 -8.52 -14.18 7.91
C ARG A 32 -9.34 -12.90 7.68
N LEU A 33 -9.06 -12.26 6.55
CA LEU A 33 -9.57 -10.96 6.18
C LEU A 33 -11.10 -10.96 6.18
N LYS A 34 -11.67 -9.94 6.82
CA LYS A 34 -13.10 -9.64 6.73
C LYS A 34 -13.28 -8.17 6.36
N ALA A 35 -14.25 -7.90 5.51
CA ALA A 35 -14.63 -6.55 5.12
C ALA A 35 -16.10 -6.34 5.50
N PHE A 36 -16.41 -5.18 6.08
CA PHE A 36 -17.75 -4.78 6.50
C PHE A 36 -18.07 -3.39 5.95
N GLY A 37 -19.34 -3.13 5.61
CA GLY A 37 -19.76 -1.84 5.06
C GLY A 37 -19.41 -1.63 3.59
N LEU A 38 -19.06 -2.69 2.84
CA LEU A 38 -18.74 -2.57 1.41
C LEU A 38 -19.93 -2.03 0.60
N GLU A 39 -21.15 -2.29 1.07
CA GLU A 39 -22.41 -1.75 0.57
C GLU A 39 -22.53 -0.22 0.68
N GLU A 40 -21.77 0.42 1.58
CA GLU A 40 -21.73 1.87 1.75
C GLU A 40 -20.77 2.55 0.74
N LEU A 41 -20.03 1.76 -0.05
CA LEU A 41 -19.13 2.31 -1.06
C LEU A 41 -19.94 3.03 -2.14
N PRO A 42 -19.56 4.27 -2.50
CA PRO A 42 -20.16 4.96 -3.63
C PRO A 42 -19.96 4.13 -4.91
N ASP A 43 -21.05 3.91 -5.66
CA ASP A 43 -20.96 3.19 -6.92
C ASP A 43 -20.14 4.01 -7.93
N PRO A 44 -18.99 3.48 -8.38
CA PRO A 44 -18.09 4.20 -9.28
C PRO A 44 -18.68 4.40 -10.68
N ASN A 45 -19.75 3.70 -11.06
CA ASN A 45 -20.42 3.88 -12.35
C ASN A 45 -21.42 5.05 -12.33
N SER A 46 -22.02 5.35 -11.18
CA SER A 46 -23.01 6.43 -11.01
C SER A 46 -22.43 7.69 -10.39
N SER A 47 -21.33 7.58 -9.63
CA SER A 47 -20.64 8.73 -9.07
C SER A 47 -19.77 9.43 -10.14
N ASN A 48 -20.14 10.68 -10.49
CA ASN A 48 -19.28 11.57 -11.28
C ASN A 48 -18.10 12.16 -10.48
N ARG A 49 -17.91 11.74 -9.22
CA ARG A 49 -16.89 12.27 -8.31
C ARG A 49 -15.80 11.22 -8.10
N PRO A 50 -14.50 11.58 -8.26
CA PRO A 50 -13.41 10.72 -7.81
C PRO A 50 -13.56 10.39 -6.33
N ILE A 51 -13.17 9.19 -5.91
CA ILE A 51 -13.22 8.77 -4.51
C ILE A 51 -11.81 8.77 -3.93
N ILE A 52 -11.64 9.34 -2.74
CA ILE A 52 -10.39 9.27 -1.97
C ILE A 52 -10.67 8.40 -0.75
N PHE A 53 -10.13 7.18 -0.76
CA PHE A 53 -10.16 6.27 0.38
C PHE A 53 -9.08 6.66 1.38
N LEU A 54 -9.49 6.87 2.64
CA LEU A 54 -8.63 7.34 3.73
C LEU A 54 -8.48 6.24 4.78
N ALA A 55 -7.37 5.50 4.74
CA ALA A 55 -7.14 4.39 5.66
C ALA A 55 -6.13 4.74 6.74
N ASN A 56 -6.35 4.25 7.97
CA ASN A 56 -5.29 4.22 8.98
C ASN A 56 -4.19 3.24 8.58
N HIS A 57 -2.95 3.50 9.01
CA HIS A 57 -1.80 2.66 8.68
C HIS A 57 -1.19 2.03 9.93
N ALA A 58 -0.77 0.75 9.87
CA ALA A 58 -0.09 0.09 10.99
C ALA A 58 0.81 -1.08 10.55
N GLY A 59 1.43 -1.73 11.54
CA GLY A 59 2.04 -3.06 11.38
C GLY A 59 3.56 -3.08 11.27
N ARG A 60 4.24 -1.93 11.09
CA ARG A 60 5.71 -1.81 11.10
C ARG A 60 6.45 -2.89 10.27
N CYS A 61 5.93 -3.22 9.09
CA CYS A 61 6.55 -4.11 8.11
C CYS A 61 6.18 -3.67 6.69
N LEU A 62 6.35 -4.55 5.71
CA LEU A 62 5.74 -4.41 4.38
C LEU A 62 4.26 -4.03 4.57
N PRO A 63 3.73 -3.05 3.81
CA PRO A 63 2.39 -2.52 4.03
C PRO A 63 1.32 -3.52 3.56
N TRP A 64 1.19 -4.61 4.30
CA TRP A 64 0.21 -5.67 4.08
C TRP A 64 -1.21 -5.16 4.24
N ASP A 65 -1.44 -4.19 5.13
CA ASP A 65 -2.72 -3.50 5.25
C ASP A 65 -3.11 -2.77 3.95
N ALA A 66 -2.18 -2.06 3.31
CA ALA A 66 -2.39 -1.44 2.01
C ALA A 66 -2.65 -2.48 0.91
N ILE A 67 -1.87 -3.57 0.88
CA ILE A 67 -2.07 -4.67 -0.09
C ILE A 67 -3.47 -5.31 0.08
N LEU A 68 -3.87 -5.60 1.33
CA LEU A 68 -5.16 -6.22 1.64
C LEU A 68 -6.32 -5.28 1.32
N LEU A 69 -6.18 -3.98 1.60
CA LEU A 69 -7.19 -2.97 1.26
C LEU A 69 -7.35 -2.82 -0.25
N ASP A 70 -6.24 -2.68 -0.97
CA ASP A 70 -6.23 -2.57 -2.42
C ASP A 70 -6.89 -3.80 -3.07
N TYR A 71 -6.52 -5.01 -2.63
CA TYR A 71 -7.16 -6.26 -3.04
C TYR A 71 -8.66 -6.26 -2.75
N THR A 72 -9.07 -5.86 -1.54
CA THR A 72 -10.48 -5.86 -1.11
C THR A 72 -11.34 -4.96 -1.98
N ILE A 73 -10.93 -3.70 -2.16
CA ILE A 73 -11.72 -2.75 -2.95
C ILE A 73 -11.72 -3.14 -4.43
N SER A 74 -10.55 -3.54 -4.96
CA SER A 74 -10.46 -3.93 -6.37
C SER A 74 -11.34 -5.14 -6.68
N ARG A 75 -11.32 -6.17 -5.81
CA ARG A 75 -12.21 -7.33 -5.92
C ARG A 75 -13.67 -6.94 -5.85
N TYR A 76 -14.05 -6.17 -4.83
CA TYR A 76 -15.44 -5.76 -4.64
C TYR A 76 -15.96 -4.98 -5.85
N TRP A 77 -15.16 -4.07 -6.42
CA TRP A 77 -15.55 -3.30 -7.60
C TRP A 77 -15.75 -4.17 -8.85
N VAL A 78 -14.88 -5.15 -9.07
CA VAL A 78 -15.04 -6.11 -10.18
C VAL A 78 -16.32 -6.94 -9.98
N ASP A 79 -16.46 -7.54 -8.79
CA ASP A 79 -17.52 -8.51 -8.51
C ASP A 79 -18.91 -7.86 -8.40
N HIS A 80 -19.02 -6.67 -7.79
CA HIS A 80 -20.30 -6.02 -7.49
C HIS A 80 -20.69 -4.91 -8.45
N PHE A 81 -19.71 -4.15 -8.98
CA PHE A 81 -19.97 -3.04 -9.89
C PHE A 81 -19.66 -3.37 -11.35
N GLY A 82 -19.18 -4.58 -11.66
CA GLY A 82 -18.81 -4.99 -13.02
C GLY A 82 -17.67 -4.17 -13.62
N MET A 83 -16.87 -3.51 -12.76
CA MET A 83 -15.78 -2.64 -13.18
C MET A 83 -14.65 -3.46 -13.79
N LYS A 84 -14.00 -2.93 -14.83
CA LYS A 84 -12.73 -3.52 -15.27
C LYS A 84 -11.68 -3.24 -14.22
N LEU A 85 -10.79 -4.22 -13.98
CA LEU A 85 -9.69 -4.04 -13.02
C LEU A 85 -8.80 -2.83 -13.37
N GLU A 86 -8.76 -2.42 -14.64
CA GLU A 86 -8.04 -1.23 -15.09
C GLU A 86 -8.54 0.05 -14.41
N GLN A 87 -9.81 0.08 -14.04
CA GLN A 87 -10.51 1.18 -13.41
C GLN A 87 -10.43 1.15 -11.88
N LYS A 88 -9.78 0.14 -11.28
CA LYS A 88 -9.59 0.05 -9.82
C LYS A 88 -8.95 1.34 -9.26
N PRO A 89 -9.18 1.67 -7.98
CA PRO A 89 -8.47 2.76 -7.33
C PRO A 89 -6.95 2.58 -7.39
N ARG A 90 -6.21 3.68 -7.44
CA ARG A 90 -4.74 3.66 -7.43
C ARG A 90 -4.22 4.04 -6.05
N SER A 91 -3.31 3.23 -5.52
CA SER A 91 -2.72 3.46 -4.20
C SER A 91 -1.55 4.45 -4.30
N LEU A 92 -1.55 5.52 -3.51
CA LEU A 92 -0.40 6.42 -3.39
C LEU A 92 0.53 5.91 -2.29
N ALA A 93 1.78 5.58 -2.67
CA ALA A 93 2.79 5.06 -1.77
C ALA A 93 4.00 6.00 -1.69
N ALA A 94 4.69 5.99 -0.56
CA ALA A 94 5.94 6.74 -0.40
C ALA A 94 6.97 6.31 -1.45
N ILE A 95 7.76 7.26 -1.97
CA ILE A 95 8.74 7.02 -3.05
C ILE A 95 9.75 5.94 -2.63
N GLU A 96 10.13 5.95 -1.35
CA GLU A 96 11.05 5.00 -0.75
C GLU A 96 10.57 3.54 -0.89
N ILE A 97 9.26 3.31 -0.98
CA ILE A 97 8.67 1.97 -1.14
C ILE A 97 8.89 1.45 -2.57
N SER A 98 8.82 2.34 -3.58
CA SER A 98 8.93 1.95 -4.99
C SER A 98 10.36 1.98 -5.52
N GLU A 99 11.24 2.79 -4.92
CA GLU A 99 12.63 2.95 -5.36
C GLU A 99 13.63 2.07 -4.61
N ASN A 100 13.36 1.72 -3.35
CA ASN A 100 14.29 0.92 -2.56
C ASN A 100 14.12 -0.59 -2.86
N PRO A 101 15.15 -1.30 -3.34
CA PRO A 101 15.07 -2.75 -3.61
C PRO A 101 14.71 -3.60 -2.39
N LEU A 102 14.93 -3.11 -1.17
CA LEU A 102 14.55 -3.79 0.08
C LEU A 102 13.08 -3.62 0.44
N MET A 103 12.36 -2.69 -0.19
CA MET A 103 10.92 -2.47 -0.03
C MET A 103 10.11 -3.10 -1.17
N LEU A 104 10.77 -3.67 -2.17
CA LEU A 104 10.15 -4.44 -3.24
C LEU A 104 9.89 -5.87 -2.74
N PRO A 105 8.64 -6.38 -2.74
CA PRO A 105 8.34 -7.74 -2.30
C PRO A 105 9.26 -8.75 -2.96
N TYR A 106 10.15 -9.35 -2.17
CA TYR A 106 11.16 -10.32 -2.63
C TYR A 106 11.98 -9.84 -3.84
N ARG A 107 12.30 -8.54 -3.88
CA ARG A 107 13.05 -7.88 -4.97
C ARG A 107 12.42 -8.02 -6.36
N LEU A 108 11.10 -8.22 -6.43
CA LEU A 108 10.37 -8.17 -7.69
C LEU A 108 10.37 -6.72 -8.21
N SER A 109 11.08 -6.48 -9.32
CA SER A 109 11.28 -5.13 -9.85
C SER A 109 9.95 -4.49 -10.24
N ASP A 110 9.81 -3.20 -9.89
CA ASP A 110 8.63 -2.38 -10.15
C ASP A 110 7.29 -2.97 -9.64
N TRP A 111 7.31 -3.93 -8.70
CA TRP A 111 6.10 -4.65 -8.27
C TRP A 111 4.97 -3.69 -7.85
N TRP A 112 5.27 -2.68 -7.03
CA TRP A 112 4.30 -1.66 -6.61
C TRP A 112 3.66 -0.94 -7.79
N ARG A 113 4.45 -0.56 -8.80
CA ARG A 113 3.95 0.14 -10.00
C ARG A 113 3.11 -0.79 -10.87
N LYS A 114 3.49 -2.08 -10.96
CA LYS A 114 2.75 -3.11 -11.69
C LYS A 114 1.37 -3.38 -11.11
N VAL A 115 1.24 -3.40 -9.80
CA VAL A 115 -0.05 -3.57 -9.11
C VAL A 115 -0.88 -2.29 -9.03
N GLY A 116 -0.42 -1.20 -9.64
CA GLY A 116 -1.17 0.06 -9.74
C GLY A 116 -0.86 1.08 -8.64
N GLY A 117 0.21 0.86 -7.88
CA GLY A 117 0.77 1.86 -6.98
C GLY A 117 1.41 3.01 -7.75
N MET A 118 1.26 4.23 -7.24
CA MET A 118 1.91 5.43 -7.75
C MET A 118 2.64 6.15 -6.63
N ASP A 119 3.74 6.81 -6.99
CA ASP A 119 4.53 7.59 -6.04
C ASP A 119 3.72 8.77 -5.50
N ALA A 120 3.68 8.94 -4.18
CA ALA A 120 2.90 9.91 -3.44
C ALA A 120 3.45 11.34 -3.62
N THR A 121 3.30 11.88 -4.82
CA THR A 121 3.64 13.26 -5.18
C THR A 121 2.38 14.07 -5.42
N ALA A 122 2.44 15.37 -5.15
CA ALA A 122 1.33 16.28 -5.46
C ALA A 122 0.92 16.22 -6.95
N ARG A 123 1.91 16.01 -7.84
CA ARG A 123 1.69 15.85 -9.29
C ARG A 123 0.88 14.59 -9.63
N ASN A 124 1.25 13.44 -9.06
CA ASN A 124 0.54 12.19 -9.31
C ASN A 124 -0.87 12.22 -8.71
N PHE A 125 -1.01 12.76 -7.49
CA PHE A 125 -2.31 12.88 -6.83
C PHE A 125 -3.27 13.78 -7.64
N GLN A 126 -2.82 14.98 -8.04
CA GLN A 126 -3.60 15.87 -8.91
C GLN A 126 -3.96 15.21 -10.24
N ARG A 127 -3.02 14.48 -10.85
CA ARG A 127 -3.26 13.80 -12.12
C ARG A 127 -4.36 12.74 -11.98
N LEU A 128 -4.29 11.88 -10.96
CA LEU A 128 -5.27 10.83 -10.73
C LEU A 128 -6.69 11.40 -10.60
N LEU A 129 -6.86 12.41 -9.74
CA LEU A 129 -8.17 13.01 -9.51
C LEU A 129 -8.70 13.77 -10.73
N ARG A 130 -7.82 14.51 -11.43
CA ARG A 130 -8.19 15.19 -12.68
C ARG A 130 -8.64 14.20 -13.76
N ASP A 131 -8.00 13.05 -13.82
CA ASP A 131 -8.33 11.98 -14.79
C ASP A 131 -9.54 11.13 -14.31
N GLY A 132 -10.27 11.58 -13.28
CA GLY A 132 -11.47 10.92 -12.75
C GLY A 132 -11.21 9.64 -11.97
N LYS A 133 -9.95 9.36 -11.60
CA LYS A 133 -9.57 8.10 -10.92
C LYS A 133 -9.73 8.23 -9.41
N SER A 134 -10.28 7.18 -8.81
CA SER A 134 -10.28 7.02 -7.36
C SER A 134 -8.89 6.62 -6.84
N VAL A 135 -8.59 7.00 -5.61
CA VAL A 135 -7.27 6.80 -5.00
C VAL A 135 -7.39 6.23 -3.59
N ILE A 136 -6.41 5.43 -3.21
CA ILE A 136 -6.23 4.95 -1.83
C ILE A 136 -5.03 5.67 -1.24
N ILE A 137 -5.23 6.31 -0.09
CA ILE A 137 -4.17 7.01 0.62
C ILE A 137 -4.19 6.70 2.12
N PHE A 138 -3.02 6.79 2.72
CA PHE A 138 -2.80 6.73 4.16
C PHE A 138 -2.42 8.13 4.62
N PRO A 139 -3.37 8.94 5.12
CA PRO A 139 -3.15 10.38 5.33
C PRO A 139 -2.13 10.71 6.42
N GLU A 140 -1.80 9.73 7.28
CA GLU A 140 -0.75 9.80 8.31
C GLU A 140 0.68 9.64 7.73
N GLY A 141 0.81 9.13 6.51
CA GLY A 141 2.10 8.87 5.85
C GLY A 141 2.96 7.81 6.55
N ILE A 142 4.28 7.92 6.35
CA ILE A 142 5.29 7.03 6.96
C ILE A 142 5.19 6.99 8.50
N PRO A 143 4.94 8.10 9.22
CA PRO A 143 4.74 8.05 10.67
C PRO A 143 3.62 7.10 11.13
N GLY A 144 2.56 6.93 10.33
CA GLY A 144 1.44 6.03 10.64
C GLY A 144 1.87 4.56 10.72
N ILE A 145 2.54 4.05 9.68
CA ILE A 145 3.03 2.65 9.67
C ILE A 145 4.13 2.40 10.70
N ALA A 146 4.94 3.44 10.96
CA ALA A 146 6.05 3.41 11.90
C ALA A 146 5.62 3.68 13.34
N ARG A 147 4.36 3.44 13.70
CA ARG A 147 3.79 3.66 15.03
C ARG A 147 4.02 2.51 15.99
N ASP A 148 4.28 2.82 17.27
CA ASP A 148 4.41 1.79 18.31
C ASP A 148 3.06 1.12 18.62
N PHE A 149 3.11 -0.19 18.92
CA PHE A 149 1.91 -0.96 19.26
C PHE A 149 1.16 -0.42 20.48
N ARG A 150 1.84 0.29 21.39
CA ARG A 150 1.22 0.94 22.55
C ARG A 150 0.32 2.11 22.15
N GLU A 151 0.62 2.75 21.04
CA GLU A 151 -0.09 3.93 20.51
C GLU A 151 -1.11 3.54 19.42
N ARG A 152 -1.36 2.24 19.25
CA ARG A 152 -2.25 1.74 18.20
C ARG A 152 -3.64 2.37 18.23
N TYR A 153 -4.22 2.49 17.04
CA TYR A 153 -5.55 3.09 16.82
C TYR A 153 -5.69 4.56 17.26
N GLN A 154 -4.59 5.32 17.33
CA GLN A 154 -4.60 6.76 17.66
C GLN A 154 -4.11 7.61 16.49
N LEU A 155 -4.97 7.93 15.53
CA LEU A 155 -4.60 8.62 14.28
C LEU A 155 -3.71 9.85 14.49
N LEU A 156 -2.60 9.88 13.77
CA LEU A 156 -1.70 11.04 13.72
C LEU A 156 -2.32 12.19 12.90
N PRO A 157 -1.78 13.41 13.00
CA PRO A 157 -2.20 14.52 12.15
C PRO A 157 -2.15 14.16 10.66
N PHE A 158 -3.19 14.53 9.93
CA PHE A 158 -3.29 14.29 8.49
C PHE A 158 -2.64 15.44 7.71
N SER A 159 -2.18 15.14 6.48
CA SER A 159 -1.75 16.19 5.56
C SER A 159 -2.95 17.01 5.06
N THR A 160 -2.83 18.35 5.06
CA THR A 160 -3.83 19.25 4.46
C THR A 160 -4.01 19.04 2.95
N SER A 161 -3.08 18.34 2.30
CA SER A 161 -3.22 17.97 0.89
C SER A 161 -4.49 17.17 0.61
N VAL A 162 -4.96 16.35 1.56
CA VAL A 162 -6.16 15.52 1.40
C VAL A 162 -7.40 16.39 1.17
N VAL A 163 -7.69 17.30 2.10
CA VAL A 163 -8.86 18.19 2.00
C VAL A 163 -8.73 19.17 0.84
N ARG A 164 -7.52 19.65 0.54
CA ARG A 164 -7.26 20.55 -0.60
C ARG A 164 -7.51 19.85 -1.93
N MET A 165 -7.09 18.60 -2.07
CA MET A 165 -7.31 17.82 -3.28
C MET A 165 -8.80 17.44 -3.41
N ALA A 166 -9.44 17.05 -2.31
CA ALA A 166 -10.86 16.75 -2.30
C ALA A 166 -11.72 17.96 -2.71
N ALA A 167 -11.47 19.13 -2.13
CA ALA A 167 -12.15 20.37 -2.49
C ALA A 167 -11.91 20.75 -3.96
N ARG A 168 -10.65 20.70 -4.41
CA ARG A 168 -10.28 21.12 -5.78
C ARG A 168 -10.92 20.26 -6.87
N TYR A 169 -11.05 18.96 -6.65
CA TYR A 169 -11.55 18.01 -7.64
C TYR A 169 -12.97 17.52 -7.34
N ASN A 170 -13.65 18.15 -6.38
CA ASN A 170 -14.95 17.71 -5.87
C ASN A 170 -14.96 16.20 -5.55
N ALA A 171 -13.86 15.69 -4.98
CA ALA A 171 -13.72 14.27 -4.68
C ALA A 171 -14.47 13.92 -3.40
N GLN A 172 -15.05 12.72 -3.36
CA GLN A 172 -15.71 12.19 -2.18
C GLN A 172 -14.68 11.52 -1.26
N LEU A 173 -14.74 11.81 0.04
CA LEU A 173 -13.84 11.23 1.03
C LEU A 173 -14.52 10.01 1.65
N VAL A 174 -13.86 8.85 1.66
CA VAL A 174 -14.38 7.62 2.27
C VAL A 174 -13.39 7.15 3.34
N PRO A 175 -13.71 7.35 4.63
CA PRO A 175 -12.93 6.80 5.73
C PRO A 175 -12.91 5.28 5.70
N ILE A 176 -11.74 4.69 5.98
CA ILE A 176 -11.54 3.25 6.05
C ILE A 176 -10.82 2.94 7.36
N SER A 177 -11.38 2.02 8.14
CA SER A 177 -10.77 1.55 9.38
C SER A 177 -10.25 0.12 9.20
N ILE A 178 -8.93 -0.04 9.27
CA ILE A 178 -8.23 -1.31 9.26
C ILE A 178 -7.89 -1.69 10.70
N ILE A 179 -8.43 -2.81 11.14
CA ILE A 179 -8.26 -3.36 12.48
C ILE A 179 -7.46 -4.65 12.41
N GLY A 180 -6.42 -4.76 13.25
CA GLY A 180 -5.65 -5.98 13.43
C GLY A 180 -4.29 -5.98 12.73
N SER A 181 -4.04 -5.07 11.78
CA SER A 181 -2.71 -4.93 11.13
C SER A 181 -1.61 -4.54 12.12
N GLU A 182 -1.97 -3.94 13.25
CA GLU A 182 -1.10 -3.64 14.38
C GLU A 182 -0.38 -4.89 14.93
N TYR A 183 -1.02 -6.06 14.79
CA TYR A 183 -0.50 -7.33 15.29
C TYR A 183 0.50 -8.00 14.34
N PHE A 184 0.82 -7.39 13.20
CA PHE A 184 1.86 -7.90 12.30
C PHE A 184 3.25 -7.88 12.96
N HIS A 185 3.61 -6.79 13.65
CA HIS A 185 4.82 -6.67 14.46
C HIS A 185 4.59 -5.86 15.74
N PRO A 186 3.86 -6.41 16.73
CA PRO A 186 3.48 -5.66 17.93
C PRO A 186 4.67 -5.37 18.86
N TYR A 187 5.79 -6.08 18.69
CA TYR A 187 7.02 -5.88 19.46
C TYR A 187 8.06 -5.05 18.71
N ALA A 188 7.78 -4.63 17.48
CA ALA A 188 8.67 -3.74 16.75
C ALA A 188 8.59 -2.33 17.33
N ARG A 189 9.76 -1.72 17.48
CA ARG A 189 9.94 -0.33 17.89
C ARG A 189 11.08 0.29 17.10
N GLN A 190 11.12 1.61 17.05
CA GLN A 190 12.23 2.34 16.48
C GLN A 190 13.24 2.71 17.58
N THR A 191 14.53 2.64 17.28
CA THR A 191 15.61 3.05 18.19
C THR A 191 16.52 4.03 17.45
N ARG A 192 17.30 4.84 18.18
CA ARG A 192 18.26 5.78 17.55
C ARG A 192 19.21 5.09 16.57
N LEU A 193 19.62 3.86 16.87
CA LEU A 193 20.48 3.06 15.99
C LEU A 193 19.74 2.65 14.72
N THR A 194 18.52 2.14 14.86
CA THR A 194 17.73 1.74 13.68
C THR A 194 17.26 2.93 12.85
N ASP A 195 17.06 4.11 13.44
CA ASP A 195 16.83 5.35 12.71
C ASP A 195 18.02 5.75 11.85
N ALA A 196 19.23 5.72 12.41
CA ALA A 196 20.45 6.02 11.68
C ALA A 196 20.66 5.04 10.52
N LEU A 197 20.45 3.75 10.78
CA LEU A 197 20.56 2.70 9.77
C LEU A 197 19.46 2.81 8.69
N ALA A 198 18.22 3.11 9.05
CA ALA A 198 17.13 3.33 8.09
C ALA A 198 17.47 4.46 7.12
N LYS A 199 17.95 5.60 7.64
CA LYS A 199 18.38 6.74 6.83
C LYS A 199 19.55 6.38 5.91
N TRP A 200 20.53 5.66 6.43
CA TRP A 200 21.69 5.20 5.65
C TRP A 200 21.27 4.25 4.50
N LEU A 201 20.33 3.35 4.77
CA LEU A 201 19.78 2.39 3.80
C LEU A 201 18.65 2.96 2.93
N ARG A 202 18.26 4.22 3.13
CA ARG A 202 17.10 4.87 2.47
C ARG A 202 15.79 4.11 2.65
N LEU A 203 15.59 3.52 3.82
CA LEU A 203 14.37 2.84 4.21
C LEU A 203 13.42 3.82 4.92
N PRO A 204 12.09 3.65 4.76
CA PRO A 204 11.13 4.52 5.45
C PRO A 204 11.20 4.35 6.98
N PHE A 205 11.46 3.13 7.45
CA PHE A 205 11.72 2.81 8.85
C PHE A 205 12.44 1.45 8.92
N LEU A 206 13.00 1.13 10.09
CA LEU A 206 13.75 -0.12 10.32
C LEU A 206 13.29 -0.70 11.66
N PRO A 207 12.29 -1.61 11.67
CA PRO A 207 11.76 -2.17 12.91
C PRO A 207 12.85 -2.91 13.69
N PHE A 208 13.02 -2.53 14.96
CA PHE A 208 13.75 -3.31 15.94
C PHE A 208 12.77 -4.15 16.76
N SER A 209 12.87 -5.47 16.68
CA SER A 209 12.02 -6.41 17.42
C SER A 209 12.81 -7.66 17.80
N PRO A 210 12.25 -8.61 18.58
CA PRO A 210 12.89 -9.91 18.81
C PRO A 210 13.25 -10.66 17.50
N PHE A 211 12.48 -10.42 16.42
CA PHE A 211 12.79 -10.97 15.10
C PHE A 211 14.03 -10.31 14.45
N SER A 212 14.54 -9.19 14.98
CA SER A 212 15.75 -8.56 14.44
C SER A 212 16.98 -9.42 14.66
N CYS A 213 16.97 -10.34 15.64
CA CYS A 213 17.98 -11.40 15.77
C CYS A 213 18.01 -12.35 14.56
N LEU A 214 16.93 -12.37 13.76
CA LEU A 214 16.84 -13.14 12.52
C LEU A 214 17.37 -12.37 11.30
N LEU A 215 17.78 -11.10 11.44
CA LEU A 215 18.36 -10.32 10.34
C LEU A 215 19.60 -10.99 9.70
N PRO A 216 20.52 -11.63 10.45
CA PRO A 216 21.60 -12.44 9.86
C PRO A 216 21.11 -13.67 9.09
N PHE A 217 19.82 -14.00 9.16
CA PHE A 217 19.18 -15.09 8.44
C PHE A 217 18.33 -14.60 7.24
N GLY A 218 18.32 -13.28 6.99
CA GLY A 218 17.75 -12.61 5.82
C GLY A 218 16.93 -11.36 6.20
N PRO A 219 16.61 -10.46 5.25
CA PRO A 219 15.77 -9.25 5.47
C PRO A 219 14.28 -9.59 5.73
N TRP A 220 13.99 -10.77 6.26
CA TRP A 220 12.67 -11.36 6.36
C TRP A 220 11.71 -10.63 7.27
N ILE A 221 12.24 -10.07 8.35
CA ILE A 221 11.45 -9.30 9.29
C ILE A 221 10.68 -8.17 8.60
N PHE A 222 11.21 -7.61 7.51
CA PHE A 222 10.52 -6.54 6.77
C PHE A 222 9.34 -7.07 5.96
N TYR A 223 9.46 -8.24 5.36
CA TYR A 223 8.40 -8.80 4.50
C TYR A 223 7.38 -9.61 5.27
N MET A 224 7.79 -10.27 6.34
CA MET A 224 6.91 -11.14 7.11
C MET A 224 5.95 -10.29 7.96
N ALA A 225 4.76 -10.82 8.17
CA ALA A 225 3.84 -10.33 9.18
C ALA A 225 3.45 -11.51 10.07
N LEU A 226 3.32 -11.28 11.38
CA LEU A 226 2.73 -12.28 12.26
C LEU A 226 1.25 -12.52 11.91
N PRO A 227 0.71 -13.70 12.26
CA PRO A 227 -0.64 -14.04 11.88
C PRO A 227 -1.62 -13.16 12.66
N ALA A 228 -2.22 -12.20 11.97
CA ALA A 228 -3.27 -11.35 12.53
C ALA A 228 -4.58 -11.62 11.83
N LYS A 229 -5.70 -11.46 12.55
CA LYS A 229 -7.00 -11.35 11.89
C LYS A 229 -7.21 -9.90 11.48
N VAL A 230 -7.29 -9.65 10.18
CA VAL A 230 -7.48 -8.28 9.64
C VAL A 230 -8.95 -8.05 9.37
N THR A 231 -9.47 -6.92 9.81
CA THR A 231 -10.82 -6.47 9.49
C THR A 231 -10.76 -5.09 8.85
N ILE A 232 -11.40 -4.92 7.71
CA ILE A 232 -11.58 -3.65 7.03
C ILE A 232 -13.02 -3.21 7.25
N SER A 233 -13.24 -2.07 7.86
CA SER A 233 -14.55 -1.45 8.01
C SER A 233 -14.61 -0.23 7.12
N ILE A 234 -15.54 -0.23 6.17
CA ILE A 234 -15.82 0.94 5.35
C ILE A 234 -16.66 1.91 6.19
N GLY A 235 -16.22 3.16 6.17
CA GLY A 235 -16.87 4.26 6.84
C GLY A 235 -17.96 4.91 6.01
N LYS A 236 -18.80 5.72 6.67
CA LYS A 236 -19.73 6.60 5.94
C LYS A 236 -18.92 7.65 5.16
N PRO A 237 -19.27 7.91 3.88
CA PRO A 237 -18.64 8.98 3.13
C PRO A 237 -18.71 10.31 3.88
N TYR A 238 -17.61 11.05 3.89
CA TYR A 238 -17.49 12.35 4.52
C TYR A 238 -17.55 13.44 3.46
N GLU A 239 -18.44 14.41 3.67
CA GLU A 239 -18.52 15.62 2.87
C GLU A 239 -17.80 16.75 3.58
N LEU A 240 -16.97 17.48 2.83
CA LEU A 240 -16.29 18.65 3.35
C LEU A 240 -17.30 19.74 3.70
N ASP A 241 -17.10 20.40 4.82
CA ASP A 241 -17.88 21.57 5.21
C ASP A 241 -17.69 22.70 4.19
N PRO A 242 -18.76 23.13 3.48
CA PRO A 242 -18.66 24.16 2.45
C PRO A 242 -18.16 25.50 2.98
N GLN A 243 -18.44 25.83 4.25
CA GLN A 243 -18.03 27.10 4.85
C GLN A 243 -16.52 27.12 5.08
N ILE A 244 -15.96 26.06 5.67
CA ILE A 244 -14.53 25.92 5.92
C ILE A 244 -13.74 25.92 4.60
N VAL A 245 -14.29 25.29 3.56
CA VAL A 245 -13.71 25.30 2.22
C VAL A 245 -13.73 26.70 1.60
N ALA A 246 -14.83 27.44 1.74
CA ALA A 246 -14.95 28.82 1.23
C ALA A 246 -13.96 29.78 1.93
N GLU A 247 -13.74 29.59 3.23
CA GLU A 247 -12.78 30.35 4.03
C GLU A 247 -11.33 29.88 3.84
N ALA A 248 -11.10 28.80 3.08
CA ALA A 248 -9.80 28.17 2.85
C ALA A 248 -9.06 27.77 4.15
N ASN A 249 -9.79 27.47 5.21
CA ASN A 249 -9.23 27.03 6.50
C ASN A 249 -8.93 25.52 6.47
N TRP A 250 -7.86 25.16 5.74
CA TRP A 250 -7.50 23.77 5.47
C TRP A 250 -7.08 22.98 6.71
N GLU A 251 -6.51 23.65 7.72
CA GLU A 251 -6.07 23.00 8.95
C GLU A 251 -7.29 22.52 9.75
N GLU A 252 -8.29 23.39 9.93
CA GLU A 252 -9.53 23.02 10.61
C GLU A 252 -10.29 21.92 9.86
N ALA A 253 -10.42 22.02 8.53
CA ALA A 253 -11.06 20.97 7.72
C ALA A 253 -10.35 19.61 7.89
N THR A 254 -9.01 19.63 7.92
CA THR A 254 -8.21 18.41 8.06
C THR A 254 -8.35 17.81 9.45
N GLU A 255 -8.39 18.63 10.49
CA GLU A 255 -8.56 18.16 11.86
C GLU A 255 -9.97 17.60 12.10
N LYS A 256 -11.03 18.24 11.58
CA LYS A 256 -12.40 17.68 11.61
C LYS A 256 -12.48 16.33 10.90
N LEU A 257 -11.87 16.23 9.71
CA LEU A 257 -11.76 14.97 8.98
C LEU A 257 -11.02 13.88 9.79
N ARG A 258 -9.90 14.24 10.43
CA ARG A 258 -9.14 13.31 11.28
C ARG A 258 -9.98 12.83 12.47
N GLN A 259 -10.71 13.74 13.12
CA GLN A 259 -11.59 13.41 14.25
C GLN A 259 -12.72 12.47 13.82
N GLU A 260 -13.32 12.70 12.65
CA GLU A 260 -14.33 11.79 12.09
C GLU A 260 -13.74 10.41 11.83
N CYS A 261 -12.59 10.33 11.12
CA CYS A 261 -11.90 9.06 10.90
C CYS A 261 -11.54 8.36 12.22
N GLN A 262 -11.15 9.11 13.26
CA GLN A 262 -10.82 8.56 14.58
C GLN A 262 -12.07 8.01 15.28
N GLY A 263 -13.20 8.69 15.17
CA GLY A 263 -14.48 8.23 15.72
C GLY A 263 -14.89 6.90 15.10
N GLN A 264 -14.85 6.81 13.76
CA GLN A 264 -15.17 5.59 13.04
C GLN A 264 -14.19 4.44 13.35
N LEU A 265 -12.89 4.75 13.47
CA LEU A 265 -11.87 3.79 13.88
C LEU A 265 -12.12 3.23 15.28
N ASN A 266 -12.52 4.08 16.23
CA ASN A 266 -12.85 3.65 17.59
C ASN A 266 -14.06 2.71 17.62
N VAL A 267 -15.10 3.02 16.84
CA VAL A 267 -16.29 2.16 16.72
C VAL A 267 -15.91 0.81 16.11
N ALA A 268 -15.20 0.82 14.98
CA ALA A 268 -14.77 -0.41 14.30
C ALA A 268 -13.85 -1.26 15.19
N ARG A 269 -12.93 -0.62 15.93
CA ARG A 269 -12.05 -1.29 16.89
C ARG A 269 -12.84 -1.99 17.98
N THR A 270 -13.78 -1.31 18.63
CA THR A 270 -14.61 -1.92 19.69
C THR A 270 -15.39 -3.13 19.17
N ALA A 271 -15.87 -3.07 17.92
CA ALA A 271 -16.62 -4.17 17.31
C ALA A 271 -15.74 -5.36 16.90
N TYR A 272 -14.52 -5.11 16.41
CA TYR A 272 -13.77 -6.09 15.62
C TYR A 272 -12.37 -6.43 16.14
N GLU A 273 -11.79 -5.69 17.10
CA GLU A 273 -10.48 -6.02 17.67
C GLU A 273 -10.58 -7.34 18.47
N LYS A 274 -9.92 -8.40 17.97
CA LYS A 274 -9.91 -9.73 18.64
C LYS A 274 -8.53 -10.23 19.02
N GLY A 275 -7.47 -9.46 18.76
CA GLY A 275 -6.09 -9.86 18.98
C GLY A 275 -5.69 -11.15 18.25
N TRP A 276 -4.74 -11.89 18.84
CA TRP A 276 -4.29 -13.17 18.27
C TRP A 276 -5.29 -14.30 18.50
N GLN A 277 -5.65 -14.98 17.41
CA GLN A 277 -6.59 -16.10 17.42
C GLN A 277 -5.91 -17.37 16.88
N TRP A 278 -5.03 -17.99 17.67
CA TRP A 278 -4.21 -19.14 17.25
C TRP A 278 -5.04 -20.35 16.79
N PHE A 279 -6.07 -20.73 17.54
CA PHE A 279 -6.95 -21.84 17.13
C PHE A 279 -7.74 -21.50 15.85
N GLY A 280 -8.17 -20.25 15.71
CA GLY A 280 -8.83 -19.76 14.49
C GLY A 280 -7.91 -19.78 13.27
N LEU A 281 -6.63 -19.41 13.45
CA LEU A 281 -5.59 -19.54 12.44
C LEU A 281 -5.41 -20.98 12.01
N ILE A 282 -5.16 -21.91 12.95
CA ILE A 282 -4.93 -23.33 12.63
C ILE A 282 -6.12 -23.90 11.86
N ARG A 283 -7.35 -23.66 12.33
CA ARG A 283 -8.56 -24.11 11.64
C ARG A 283 -8.66 -23.56 10.22
N SER A 284 -8.39 -22.26 10.05
CA SER A 284 -8.46 -21.58 8.75
C SER A 284 -7.39 -22.04 7.77
N LEU A 285 -6.20 -22.37 8.27
CA LEU A 285 -5.09 -22.90 7.48
C LEU A 285 -5.38 -24.33 7.02
N LEU A 286 -5.90 -25.18 7.90
CA LEU A 286 -6.26 -26.57 7.58
C LEU A 286 -7.46 -26.67 6.64
N SER A 287 -8.31 -25.65 6.58
CA SER A 287 -9.44 -25.58 5.64
C SER A 287 -9.07 -24.96 4.29
N ALA A 288 -7.82 -24.56 4.08
CA ALA A 288 -7.39 -23.98 2.81
C ALA A 288 -7.38 -25.04 1.70
N PRO A 289 -7.76 -24.68 0.45
CA PRO A 289 -7.67 -25.60 -0.68
C PRO A 289 -6.21 -25.94 -1.04
N GLU A 290 -5.28 -25.06 -0.69
CA GLU A 290 -3.85 -25.23 -0.87
C GLU A 290 -3.19 -25.81 0.38
N PRO A 291 -2.03 -26.46 0.26
CA PRO A 291 -1.28 -26.92 1.43
C PRO A 291 -0.98 -25.78 2.41
N TRP A 292 -1.43 -25.93 3.67
CA TRP A 292 -1.36 -24.89 4.70
C TRP A 292 0.03 -24.25 4.88
N TRP A 293 1.11 -25.02 4.67
CA TRP A 293 2.48 -24.53 4.82
C TRP A 293 2.84 -23.47 3.78
N GLN A 294 2.20 -23.45 2.60
CA GLN A 294 2.40 -22.42 1.57
C GLN A 294 1.84 -21.05 1.98
N LEU A 295 0.92 -21.05 2.94
CA LEU A 295 0.29 -19.84 3.47
C LEU A 295 1.12 -19.19 4.58
N LEU A 296 2.14 -19.87 5.10
CA LEU A 296 2.95 -19.36 6.19
C LEU A 296 4.07 -18.44 5.69
N PRO A 297 4.52 -17.46 6.51
CA PRO A 297 5.46 -16.43 6.07
C PRO A 297 6.74 -16.94 5.43
N PHE A 298 7.26 -18.08 5.89
CA PHE A 298 8.47 -18.68 5.33
C PHE A 298 8.29 -19.15 3.87
N ALA A 299 7.05 -19.41 3.43
CA ALA A 299 6.75 -19.90 2.08
C ALA A 299 6.27 -18.81 1.11
N TRP A 300 5.91 -17.62 1.60
CA TRP A 300 5.56 -16.47 0.74
C TRP A 300 6.60 -16.11 -0.33
N PRO A 301 7.92 -16.16 -0.08
CA PRO A 301 8.92 -15.87 -1.10
C PRO A 301 8.82 -16.84 -2.29
N HIS A 302 8.63 -18.12 -1.98
CA HIS A 302 8.37 -19.16 -2.97
C HIS A 302 7.11 -18.85 -3.78
N ARG A 303 6.03 -18.44 -3.10
CA ARG A 303 4.76 -18.11 -3.72
C ARG A 303 4.85 -16.93 -4.69
N PHE A 304 5.36 -15.79 -4.23
CA PHE A 304 5.49 -14.57 -5.03
C PHE A 304 6.43 -14.77 -6.21
N ILE A 305 7.57 -15.43 -6.02
CA ILE A 305 8.56 -15.62 -7.09
C ILE A 305 8.06 -16.63 -8.13
N ASN A 306 7.40 -17.71 -7.73
CA ASN A 306 6.86 -18.67 -8.69
C ASN A 306 5.70 -18.09 -9.49
N HIS A 307 4.82 -17.30 -8.86
CA HIS A 307 3.82 -16.51 -9.57
C HIS A 307 4.49 -15.56 -10.59
N ALA A 308 5.47 -14.77 -10.16
CA ALA A 308 6.17 -13.85 -11.05
C ALA A 308 6.88 -14.56 -12.21
N ARG A 309 7.45 -15.74 -12.00
CA ARG A 309 8.05 -16.54 -13.08
C ARG A 309 7.04 -17.04 -14.12
N ARG A 310 5.80 -17.28 -13.71
CA ARG A 310 4.72 -17.71 -14.59
C ARG A 310 4.14 -16.54 -15.39
N GLU A 311 3.81 -15.44 -14.70
CA GLU A 311 3.07 -14.33 -15.30
C GLU A 311 3.97 -13.19 -15.83
N ALA A 312 5.19 -13.06 -15.32
CA ALA A 312 6.13 -11.99 -15.67
C ALA A 312 7.60 -12.48 -15.70
N PRO A 313 7.96 -13.45 -16.57
CA PRO A 313 9.27 -14.12 -16.55
C PRO A 313 10.47 -13.18 -16.75
N HIS A 314 10.28 -12.00 -17.33
CA HIS A 314 11.30 -10.96 -17.47
C HIS A 314 11.72 -10.33 -16.13
N LEU A 315 10.90 -10.42 -15.08
CA LEU A 315 11.21 -9.90 -13.76
C LEU A 315 12.16 -10.79 -12.96
N PHE A 316 12.09 -12.10 -13.17
CA PHE A 316 12.84 -13.04 -12.36
C PHE A 316 13.27 -14.26 -13.19
N PRO A 317 14.56 -14.32 -13.60
CA PRO A 317 15.09 -15.47 -14.31
C PRO A 317 14.90 -16.77 -13.48
N LYS A 318 14.63 -17.89 -14.17
CA LYS A 318 14.47 -19.21 -13.53
C LYS A 318 15.70 -19.66 -12.72
N THR A 319 16.85 -19.02 -12.93
CA THR A 319 18.14 -19.32 -12.27
C THR A 319 18.22 -18.86 -10.81
N VAL A 320 17.35 -17.94 -10.35
CA VAL A 320 17.39 -17.44 -8.96
C VAL A 320 16.41 -18.21 -8.08
N SER A 321 16.90 -19.18 -7.29
CA SER A 321 16.03 -19.99 -6.42
C SER A 321 15.26 -19.14 -5.40
N PRO A 322 13.93 -19.33 -5.24
CA PRO A 322 13.13 -18.62 -4.23
C PRO A 322 13.61 -18.89 -2.80
N TRP A 323 14.19 -20.07 -2.57
CA TRP A 323 14.74 -20.48 -1.28
C TRP A 323 16.03 -19.72 -0.91
N ARG A 324 16.67 -18.99 -1.85
CA ARG A 324 17.83 -18.14 -1.53
C ARG A 324 17.51 -16.99 -0.61
N PHE A 325 16.25 -16.56 -0.59
CA PHE A 325 15.87 -15.59 0.40
C PHE A 325 15.98 -16.23 1.81
N LEU A 326 15.83 -17.56 1.97
CA LEU A 326 15.83 -18.28 3.27
C LEU A 326 17.22 -18.66 3.77
N VAL A 327 18.27 -18.46 2.96
CA VAL A 327 19.62 -18.99 3.27
C VAL A 327 20.69 -17.88 3.31
N PRO A 328 21.29 -17.62 4.50
CA PRO A 328 22.69 -17.25 4.71
C PRO A 328 23.46 -16.34 3.73
N ILE A 329 23.88 -17.01 2.67
CA ILE A 329 25.23 -16.78 2.13
C ILE A 329 25.15 -16.56 0.61
N LEU A 330 23.98 -16.79 -0.01
CA LEU A 330 23.87 -16.99 -1.46
C LEU A 330 23.12 -15.89 -2.23
N GLY A 331 22.69 -14.79 -1.60
CA GLY A 331 21.93 -13.74 -2.33
C GLY A 331 21.89 -12.33 -1.73
N TRP A 332 22.73 -12.03 -0.74
CA TRP A 332 22.44 -10.92 0.18
C TRP A 332 23.31 -9.69 0.03
N PHE A 333 24.55 -9.83 -0.44
CA PHE A 333 25.36 -8.66 -0.75
C PHE A 333 24.83 -8.00 -2.03
N PRO A 334 24.50 -6.69 -1.99
CA PRO A 334 24.37 -5.95 -3.22
C PRO A 334 25.70 -6.07 -3.95
N LEU A 335 25.72 -6.68 -5.14
CA LEU A 335 26.84 -6.41 -6.03
C LEU A 335 26.90 -4.89 -6.23
N PRO A 336 28.09 -4.27 -6.15
CA PRO A 336 28.21 -2.84 -6.33
C PRO A 336 27.52 -2.42 -7.64
N PRO A 337 26.93 -1.22 -7.74
CA PRO A 337 26.08 -0.78 -8.85
C PRO A 337 26.69 -0.88 -10.26
N LYS A 338 27.97 -1.24 -10.39
CA LYS A 338 28.75 -1.18 -11.64
C LYS A 338 28.59 -2.37 -12.59
N LEU A 339 27.59 -3.25 -12.42
CA LEU A 339 27.41 -4.42 -13.31
C LEU A 339 26.01 -4.57 -13.94
N VAL A 340 25.13 -3.57 -13.78
CA VAL A 340 23.84 -3.50 -14.51
C VAL A 340 23.69 -2.16 -15.23
N GLU A 341 24.81 -1.59 -15.71
CA GLU A 341 24.75 -0.56 -16.76
C GLU A 341 24.76 -1.26 -18.13
N LYS A 342 23.61 -1.79 -18.54
CA LYS A 342 23.27 -1.76 -19.97
C LYS A 342 22.62 -0.40 -20.21
N ARG A 343 23.45 0.53 -20.71
CA ARG A 343 23.13 1.87 -21.20
C ARG A 343 21.65 2.07 -21.52
N MET A 344 20.95 2.88 -20.73
CA MET A 344 20.00 3.82 -21.33
C MET A 344 20.87 4.97 -21.85
N GLU A 345 20.82 5.22 -23.16
CA GLU A 345 21.51 6.39 -23.72
C GLU A 345 20.95 7.66 -23.07
N PRO A 346 21.79 8.61 -22.64
CA PRO A 346 21.30 9.90 -22.20
C PRO A 346 20.57 10.57 -23.35
N LEU A 347 19.32 10.99 -23.10
CA LEU A 347 18.52 11.74 -24.06
C LEU A 347 19.30 12.98 -24.53
N PRO A 348 19.22 13.35 -25.82
CA PRO A 348 19.81 14.59 -26.31
C PRO A 348 19.23 15.77 -25.52
N SER A 349 20.09 16.69 -25.12
CA SER A 349 19.72 17.91 -24.41
C SER A 349 18.66 18.69 -25.21
N VAL A 350 17.52 18.94 -24.58
CA VAL A 350 16.46 19.79 -25.15
C VAL A 350 16.99 21.24 -25.24
N PRO A 351 16.86 21.93 -26.41
CA PRO A 351 17.27 23.32 -26.54
C PRO A 351 16.46 24.21 -25.59
N ALA A 352 17.15 25.17 -24.97
CA ALA A 352 16.53 26.17 -24.12
C ALA A 352 15.83 27.22 -24.99
N GLU A 353 14.54 27.04 -25.27
CA GLU A 353 13.67 28.13 -25.72
C GLU A 353 12.19 27.74 -25.52
N LEU A 354 11.58 28.28 -24.45
CA LEU A 354 10.14 28.35 -24.28
C LEU A 354 9.77 29.83 -24.27
N HIS A 355 9.24 30.33 -25.38
CA HIS A 355 8.57 31.62 -25.41
C HIS A 355 7.23 31.53 -24.64
N PRO A 356 6.81 32.61 -23.96
CA PRO A 356 5.53 32.66 -23.27
C PRO A 356 4.39 32.79 -24.29
N VAL A 357 3.45 31.85 -24.28
CA VAL A 357 2.18 32.01 -25.00
C VAL A 357 1.29 32.92 -24.17
N GLY A 358 1.09 34.14 -24.69
CA GLY A 358 0.20 35.14 -24.12
C GLY A 358 -1.27 34.75 -24.24
N TYR A 359 -2.03 35.10 -23.22
CA TYR A 359 -3.49 35.17 -23.25
C TYR A 359 -3.93 36.46 -23.97
N ALA A 360 -4.76 36.30 -25.00
CA ALA A 360 -5.73 37.28 -25.47
C ALA A 360 -6.93 36.42 -25.97
N GLY A 361 -8.18 36.61 -25.58
CA GLY A 361 -8.87 37.85 -25.30
C GLY A 361 -9.79 38.17 -26.49
N SER A 362 -10.94 37.48 -26.58
CA SER A 362 -12.20 37.90 -27.21
C SER A 362 -13.28 36.86 -26.96
#